data_AF-A0AAV0YAQ3-F1
#
_entry.id   AF-A0AAV0YAQ3-F1
#
_cell.length_a   1.000
_cell.length_b   1.000
_cell.length_c   1.000
_cell.angle_alpha   90.00
_cell.angle_beta   90.00
_cell.angle_gamma   90.00
#
_symmetry.space_group_name_H-M   'P 1'
#
loop_
_entity.id
_entity.type
_entity.pdbx_description
1 polymer ?
#
loop_
_entity_poly.entity_id
_entity_poly.type
_entity_poly.pdbx_seq_one_letter_code
_entity_poly.pdbx_strand_id
1 'polypeptide(L)'
;MIFESYKFEECPKKLQVIKKRGRFVQKPTLPNKCYERKLPISSAKFKDLSDLCNNGIIPEKFHAEYYDMNSSETIRDCLGESDIEDSDFSNVSDAY
;
A
#
# COMPACT_ATOMS: atom_id res chain seq x y z
N MET A 1 11.12 27.66 -12.43
CA MET A 1 10.15 26.73 -11.81
C MET A 1 8.80 26.98 -12.46
N ILE A 2 8.22 25.98 -13.12
CA ILE A 2 6.90 26.08 -13.74
C ILE A 2 5.94 25.38 -12.78
N PHE A 3 5.00 26.14 -12.21
CA PHE A 3 3.88 25.57 -11.45
C PHE A 3 2.75 25.33 -12.45
N GLU A 4 2.58 24.08 -12.85
CA GLU A 4 1.48 23.68 -13.72
C GLU A 4 0.22 23.54 -12.87
N SER A 5 -0.58 24.60 -12.81
CA SER A 5 -1.84 24.60 -12.07
C SER A 5 -2.86 23.77 -12.83
N TYR A 6 -3.16 22.58 -12.33
CA TYR A 6 -4.22 21.72 -12.84
C TYR A 6 -5.59 22.39 -12.62
N LYS A 7 -6.27 22.79 -13.71
CA LYS A 7 -7.67 23.24 -13.65
C LYS A 7 -8.57 22.01 -13.71
N PHE A 8 -9.20 21.69 -12.59
CA PHE A 8 -10.26 20.68 -12.55
C PHE A 8 -11.48 21.26 -13.29
N GLU A 9 -11.69 20.88 -14.55
CA GLU A 9 -12.90 21.29 -15.24
C GLU A 9 -14.11 20.67 -14.52
N GLU A 10 -14.96 21.52 -13.95
CA GLU A 10 -16.23 21.14 -13.38
C GLU A 10 -17.13 20.59 -14.48
N CYS A 11 -17.05 19.28 -14.71
CA CYS A 11 -18.06 18.55 -15.47
C CYS A 11 -19.00 17.88 -14.46
N PRO A 12 -20.03 18.54 -13.91
CA PRO A 12 -21.08 17.84 -13.20
C PRO A 12 -21.99 17.18 -14.25
N LYS A 13 -21.50 16.10 -14.88
CA LYS A 13 -22.38 15.16 -15.59
C LYS A 13 -23.23 14.50 -14.52
N LYS A 14 -24.45 15.02 -14.32
CA LYS A 14 -25.43 14.44 -13.40
C LYS A 14 -25.78 13.04 -13.88
N LEU A 15 -25.23 12.03 -13.22
CA LEU A 15 -25.57 10.63 -13.46
C LEU A 15 -26.98 10.39 -12.93
N GLN A 16 -27.93 10.11 -13.83
CA GLN A 16 -29.25 9.63 -13.44
C GLN A 16 -29.17 8.13 -13.17
N VAL A 17 -29.25 7.74 -11.90
CA VAL A 17 -29.25 6.32 -11.50
C VAL A 17 -30.63 5.73 -11.76
N ILE A 18 -30.78 4.95 -12.84
CA ILE A 18 -31.99 4.18 -13.11
C ILE A 18 -32.00 2.98 -12.16
N LYS A 19 -32.87 3.01 -11.14
CA LYS A 19 -33.04 1.92 -10.16
C LYS A 19 -33.76 0.72 -10.80
N LYS A 20 -33.08 -0.07 -11.62
CA LYS A 20 -33.51 -1.45 -11.93
C LYS A 20 -33.11 -2.33 -10.76
N ARG A 21 -34.08 -3.01 -10.13
CA ARG A 21 -33.96 -4.01 -9.04
C ARG A 21 -32.68 -3.86 -8.21
N GLY A 22 -32.81 -3.14 -7.09
CA GLY A 22 -31.68 -2.77 -6.24
C GLY A 22 -30.73 -3.93 -5.96
N ARG A 23 -29.43 -3.66 -6.11
CA ARG A 23 -28.38 -4.55 -5.60
C ARG A 23 -28.69 -4.86 -4.13
N PHE A 24 -28.47 -6.10 -3.72
CA PHE A 24 -28.60 -6.49 -2.32
C PHE A 24 -27.80 -5.50 -1.48
N VAL A 25 -28.46 -4.83 -0.54
CA VAL A 25 -27.78 -3.90 0.37
C VAL A 25 -26.82 -4.74 1.18
N GLN A 26 -25.53 -4.65 0.86
CA GLN A 26 -24.53 -5.28 1.70
C GLN A 26 -24.60 -4.61 3.06
N LYS A 27 -24.89 -5.40 4.10
CA LYS A 27 -24.76 -4.91 5.47
C LYS A 27 -23.28 -4.56 5.65
N PRO A 28 -22.94 -3.37 6.17
CA PRO A 28 -21.56 -3.02 6.43
C PRO A 28 -21.04 -3.95 7.53
N THR A 29 -20.33 -5.00 7.12
CA THR A 29 -19.61 -5.89 8.02
C THR A 29 -18.18 -5.40 8.11
N LEU A 30 -17.67 -5.22 9.33
CA LEU A 30 -16.26 -4.92 9.52
C LEU A 30 -15.44 -6.12 9.05
N PRO A 31 -14.38 -5.91 8.25
CA PRO A 31 -13.52 -6.99 7.82
C PRO A 31 -12.84 -7.64 9.03
N ASN A 32 -12.66 -8.96 8.97
CA ASN A 32 -11.89 -9.69 9.98
C ASN A 32 -10.42 -9.22 9.96
N LYS A 33 -9.78 -9.21 11.13
CA LYS A 33 -8.36 -8.88 11.24
C LYS A 33 -7.53 -9.97 10.53
N CYS A 34 -6.63 -9.56 9.64
CA CYS A 34 -5.70 -10.48 8.98
C CYS A 34 -4.57 -10.95 9.89
N TYR A 35 -4.24 -10.17 10.92
CA TYR A 35 -3.13 -10.44 11.83
C TYR A 35 -3.58 -10.32 13.29
N GLU A 36 -3.03 -11.18 14.14
CA GLU A 36 -3.30 -11.19 15.58
C GLU A 36 -2.64 -10.00 16.31
N ARG A 37 -1.50 -9.54 15.77
CA ARG A 37 -0.67 -8.47 16.32
C ARG A 37 -0.13 -7.58 15.22
N LYS A 38 0.37 -6.40 15.60
CA LYS A 38 1.07 -5.50 14.69
C LYS A 38 2.30 -6.19 14.10
N LEU A 39 2.50 -6.03 12.80
CA LEU A 39 3.70 -6.50 12.13
C LEU A 39 4.88 -5.59 12.54
N PRO A 40 6.01 -6.14 12.97
CA PRO A 40 7.16 -5.32 13.30
C PRO A 40 7.82 -4.81 12.01
N ILE A 41 8.43 -3.63 12.09
CA ILE A 41 9.23 -3.04 11.01
C ILE A 41 10.72 -3.17 11.32
N SER A 42 11.57 -2.97 10.32
CA SER A 42 13.01 -2.91 10.53
C SER A 42 13.39 -1.72 11.44
N SER A 43 14.48 -1.85 12.18
CA SER A 43 15.01 -0.75 12.99
C SER A 43 15.39 0.47 12.14
N ALA A 44 15.93 0.24 10.94
CA ALA A 44 16.23 1.29 9.98
C ALA A 44 14.97 2.07 9.58
N LYS A 45 13.86 1.37 9.33
CA LYS A 45 12.60 2.01 8.93
C LYS A 45 11.97 2.81 10.05
N PHE A 46 12.03 2.31 11.29
CA PHE A 46 11.55 3.05 12.45
C PHE A 46 12.32 4.37 12.66
N LYS A 47 13.64 4.35 12.45
CA LYS A 47 14.48 5.55 12.53
C LYS A 47 14.10 6.57 11.45
N ASP A 48 13.97 6.12 10.20
CA ASP A 48 13.54 6.95 9.06
C ASP A 48 12.20 7.64 9.37
N LEU A 49 11.20 6.90 9.84
CA LEU A 49 9.90 7.45 10.23
C LEU A 49 9.99 8.46 11.38
N SER A 50 10.83 8.18 12.38
CA SER A 50 11.06 9.10 13.51
C SER A 50 11.69 10.42 13.03
N ASP A 51 12.67 10.35 12.12
CA ASP A 51 13.31 11.52 11.54
C ASP A 51 12.32 12.34 10.69
N LEU A 52 11.42 11.69 9.95
CA LEU A 52 10.35 12.36 9.21
C LEU A 52 9.33 13.05 10.12
N CYS A 53 9.04 12.48 11.28
CA CYS A 53 8.23 13.13 12.32
C CYS A 53 8.95 14.37 12.87
N ASN A 54 10.22 14.25 13.23
CA ASN A 54 11.04 15.33 13.79
C ASN A 54 11.22 16.51 12.81
N ASN A 55 11.37 16.20 11.52
CA ASN A 55 11.51 17.19 10.46
C ASN A 55 10.19 17.88 10.09
N GLY A 56 9.07 17.47 10.70
CA GLY A 56 7.74 18.02 10.40
C GLY A 56 7.21 17.66 9.00
N ILE A 57 7.85 16.72 8.31
CA ILE A 57 7.38 16.21 7.02
C ILE A 57 6.11 15.39 7.24
N ILE A 58 6.10 14.57 8.30
CA ILE A 58 4.90 13.89 8.78
C ILE A 58 4.15 14.82 9.74
N PRO A 59 2.86 15.10 9.51
CA PRO A 59 2.05 15.91 10.43
C PRO A 59 1.94 15.30 11.84
N GLU A 60 1.99 16.15 12.87
CA GLU A 60 1.97 15.78 14.29
C GLU A 60 0.79 14.88 14.67
N LYS A 61 -0.38 15.07 14.03
CA LYS A 61 -1.57 14.23 14.23
C LYS A 61 -1.35 12.73 13.97
N PHE A 62 -0.30 12.37 13.24
CA PHE A 62 0.05 10.99 12.91
C PHE A 62 1.28 10.47 13.69
N HIS A 63 1.99 11.33 14.43
CA HIS A 63 3.22 10.94 15.12
C HIS A 63 3.00 9.77 16.09
N ALA A 64 1.90 9.79 16.83
CA ALA A 64 1.54 8.74 17.78
C ALA A 64 1.46 7.36 17.12
N GLU A 65 0.96 7.28 15.88
CA GLU A 65 0.84 6.01 15.16
C GLU A 65 2.21 5.43 14.79
N TYR A 66 3.13 6.28 14.33
CA TYR A 66 4.48 5.87 13.94
C TYR A 66 5.36 5.52 15.14
N TYR A 67 5.23 6.25 16.26
CA TYR A 67 5.97 5.94 17.49
C TYR A 67 5.45 4.67 18.19
N ASP A 68 4.19 4.29 17.98
CA ASP A 68 3.60 3.05 18.51
C ASP A 68 3.84 1.82 17.60
N MET A 69 4.71 1.94 16.59
CA MET A 69 5.14 0.82 15.75
C MET A 69 6.30 0.05 16.40
N ASN A 70 6.20 -1.27 16.40
CA ASN A 70 7.26 -2.13 16.93
C ASN A 70 8.42 -2.24 15.93
N SER A 71 9.65 -1.99 16.37
CA SER A 71 10.85 -2.24 15.58
C SER A 71 11.50 -3.58 15.95
N SER A 72 12.07 -4.28 14.96
CA SER A 72 12.87 -5.48 15.17
C SER A 72 14.11 -5.45 14.29
N GLU A 73 15.28 -5.74 14.87
CA GLU A 73 16.55 -5.84 14.13
C GLU A 73 16.63 -7.07 13.23
N THR A 74 15.84 -8.10 13.53
CA THR A 74 15.80 -9.34 12.75
C THR A 74 15.08 -9.19 11.41
N ILE A 75 14.30 -8.13 11.24
CA ILE A 75 13.52 -7.89 10.02
C ILE A 75 14.36 -7.08 9.05
N ARG A 76 14.62 -7.69 7.88
CA ARG A 76 15.31 -7.02 6.78
C ARG A 76 14.33 -6.15 6.00
N ASP A 77 14.76 -4.94 5.68
CA ASP A 77 14.04 -3.98 4.85
C ASP A 77 14.43 -4.14 3.38
N CYS A 78 14.26 -5.35 2.87
CA CYS A 78 14.53 -5.67 1.47
C CYS A 78 13.37 -6.51 0.93
N LEU A 79 12.91 -6.17 -0.27
CA LEU A 79 12.09 -7.08 -1.03
C LEU A 79 12.99 -8.24 -1.50
N GLY A 80 12.46 -9.47 -1.47
CA GLY A 80 13.16 -10.58 -2.09
C GLY A 80 13.30 -10.33 -3.59
N GLU A 81 14.40 -10.78 -4.18
CA GLU A 81 14.54 -10.77 -5.64
C GLU A 81 13.46 -11.70 -6.22
N SER A 82 12.42 -11.13 -6.81
CA SER A 82 11.46 -11.88 -7.63
C SER A 82 11.99 -11.96 -9.05
N ASP A 83 13.07 -12.72 -9.23
CA ASP A 83 13.55 -13.10 -10.55
C ASP A 83 13.09 -14.52 -10.87
N ILE A 84 11.76 -14.71 -10.91
CA ILE A 84 11.22 -15.77 -11.79
C ILE A 84 11.30 -15.16 -13.19
N GLU A 85 12.50 -15.20 -13.77
CA GLU A 85 12.65 -15.25 -15.20
C GLU A 85 11.86 -16.48 -15.68
N ASP A 86 10.91 -16.28 -16.58
CA ASP A 86 10.20 -17.37 -17.26
C ASP A 86 11.25 -18.28 -17.91
N SER A 87 11.61 -19.38 -17.24
CA SER A 87 12.48 -20.40 -17.80
C SER A 87 11.76 -21.02 -19.00
N ASP A 88 12.15 -20.60 -20.20
CA ASP A 88 11.69 -21.19 -21.46
C ASP A 88 12.21 -22.64 -21.53
N PHE A 89 11.39 -23.59 -21.08
CA PHE A 89 11.67 -25.03 -21.12
C PHE A 89 11.58 -25.62 -22.54
N SER A 90 12.01 -24.89 -23.57
CA SER A 90 12.08 -25.39 -24.94
C SER A 90 13.48 -25.92 -25.28
N ASN A 91 13.91 -26.97 -24.60
CA ASN A 91 14.83 -27.93 -25.19
C ASN A 91 14.13 -29.28 -25.17
N VAL A 92 13.25 -29.47 -26.15
CA VAL A 92 12.80 -30.79 -26.57
C VAL A 92 14.07 -31.55 -26.96
N SER A 93 14.35 -32.62 -26.22
CA SER A 93 15.40 -33.57 -26.50
C SER A 93 15.13 -34.23 -27.85
N ASP A 94 15.70 -33.67 -28.92
CA ASP A 94 15.81 -34.39 -30.18
C ASP A 94 16.82 -35.53 -30.00
N ALA A 95 16.32 -36.71 -30.32
CA ALA A 95 16.99 -37.98 -30.24
C ALA A 95 18.25 -38.02 -31.13
N TYR A 96 19.34 -38.56 -30.59
CA TYR A 96 20.36 -39.32 -31.33
C TYR A 96 20.96 -40.39 -30.43
#